data_AF-A0A1F6XW08-F1
#
_entry.id   AF-A0A1F6XW08-F1
#
_cell.length_a   1.000
_cell.length_b   1.000
_cell.length_c   1.000
_cell.angle_alpha   90.00
_cell.angle_beta   90.00
_cell.angle_gamma   90.00
#
_symmetry.space_group_name_H-M   'P 1'
#
loop_
_entity.id
_entity.type
_entity.pdbx_description
1 polymer ?
#
loop_
_entity_poly.entity_id
_entity_poly.type
_entity_poly.pdbx_seq_one_letter_code
_entity_poly.pdbx_strand_id
1 'polypeptide(L)'
;MNQNKGQAPYNNCDKADTISLRDGNRLRITSGSDNRCHSDESTKNRNRSCATGQVMLLTVVLLSGAVLASTSLASLLILYQLRQATDAKGSMKAVFAADAGIEWAFYNENKLGGALPYPNSGPNMTNDSKVTITKNAADPFPLKAIGQSGRSARAFQASLPPAP
;
A
#
# COMPACT_ATOMS: atom_id res chain seq x y z
N MET A 1 -2.77 58.98 41.30
CA MET A 1 -3.32 57.98 40.35
C MET A 1 -2.89 58.40 38.95
N ASN A 2 -2.04 57.64 38.28
CA ASN A 2 -1.76 57.88 36.86
C ASN A 2 -1.66 56.53 36.14
N GLN A 3 -2.57 56.30 35.20
CA GLN A 3 -2.68 55.09 34.41
C GLN A 3 -1.71 55.17 33.23
N ASN A 4 -0.86 54.17 33.02
CA ASN A 4 -0.23 53.96 31.72
C ASN A 4 -0.73 52.64 31.13
N LYS A 5 -1.53 52.81 30.08
CA LYS A 5 -2.12 51.76 29.24
C LYS A 5 -1.05 51.23 28.28
N GLY A 6 -1.10 49.93 28.02
CA GLY A 6 -0.23 49.24 27.08
C GLY A 6 -0.41 49.72 25.63
N GLN A 7 0.68 49.68 24.88
CA GLN A 7 0.69 49.90 23.45
C GLN A 7 1.67 48.91 22.82
N ALA A 8 1.12 47.89 22.15
CA ALA A 8 1.88 46.92 21.37
C ALA A 8 2.44 47.60 20.10
N PRO A 9 3.68 47.29 19.69
CA PRO A 9 4.23 47.84 18.46
C PRO A 9 3.63 47.13 17.24
N TYR A 10 2.83 47.87 16.46
CA TYR A 10 2.46 47.51 15.10
C TYR A 10 3.70 47.61 14.19
N ASN A 11 4.03 46.53 13.50
CA ASN A 11 5.11 46.49 12.51
C ASN A 11 4.64 47.19 11.23
N ASN A 12 5.14 48.41 11.03
CA ASN A 12 4.88 49.24 9.86
C ASN A 12 5.75 48.78 8.68
N CYS A 13 5.28 47.78 7.93
CA CYS A 13 5.91 47.32 6.69
C CYS A 13 5.08 47.57 5.42
N ASP A 14 3.95 48.26 5.53
CA ASP A 14 3.19 48.71 4.36
C ASP A 14 3.42 50.21 4.14
N LYS A 15 4.49 50.56 3.44
CA LYS A 15 4.52 51.84 2.73
C LYS A 15 3.99 51.60 1.32
N ALA A 16 2.73 51.98 1.13
CA ALA A 16 2.10 52.04 -0.19
C ALA A 16 2.84 53.04 -1.10
N ASP A 17 2.91 52.71 -2.38
CA ASP A 17 3.42 53.60 -3.43
C ASP A 17 2.53 54.84 -3.54
N THR A 18 3.05 55.99 -3.15
CA THR A 18 2.36 57.27 -3.33
C THR A 18 2.56 57.80 -4.75
N ILE A 19 1.49 57.78 -5.54
CA ILE A 19 1.41 58.44 -6.85
C ILE A 19 0.96 59.88 -6.60
N SER A 20 1.83 60.88 -6.83
CA SER A 20 1.42 62.30 -6.80
C SER A 20 1.28 62.84 -8.22
N LEU A 21 0.10 63.35 -8.55
CA LEU A 21 -0.14 64.16 -9.75
C LEU A 21 0.19 65.62 -9.43
N ARG A 22 1.17 66.18 -10.13
CA ARG A 22 1.43 67.62 -10.13
C ARG A 22 1.36 68.12 -11.57
N ASP A 23 0.69 69.26 -11.73
CA ASP A 23 0.30 69.87 -13.00
C ASP A 23 1.41 69.90 -14.06
N GLY A 24 1.04 69.47 -15.27
CA GLY A 24 1.90 69.46 -16.45
C GLY A 24 2.29 68.05 -16.90
N ASN A 25 1.52 67.50 -17.85
CA ASN A 25 1.67 66.22 -18.57
C ASN A 25 3.10 65.63 -18.66
N ARG A 26 3.55 64.99 -17.58
CA ARG A 26 4.61 63.99 -17.63
C ARG A 26 4.45 63.02 -16.46
N LEU A 27 4.01 61.81 -16.76
CA LEU A 27 4.07 60.67 -15.84
C LEU A 27 5.54 60.41 -15.53
N ARG A 28 5.97 60.77 -14.32
CA ARG A 28 7.32 60.49 -13.83
C ARG A 28 7.20 59.45 -12.73
N ILE A 29 7.40 58.19 -13.09
CA ILE A 29 7.61 57.11 -12.13
C ILE A 29 9.02 57.31 -11.58
N THR A 30 9.14 57.93 -10.41
CA THR A 30 10.40 57.89 -9.67
C THR A 30 10.44 56.54 -8.97
N SER A 31 11.00 55.54 -9.63
CA SER A 31 11.45 54.33 -8.95
C SER A 31 12.59 54.76 -8.02
N GLY A 32 12.27 54.92 -6.73
CA GLY A 32 13.24 55.21 -5.69
C GLY A 32 14.09 53.97 -5.42
N SER A 33 14.95 53.60 -6.38
CA SER A 33 15.99 52.59 -6.19
C SER A 33 17.21 53.22 -5.51
N ASP A 34 17.03 53.84 -4.35
CA ASP A 34 18.16 54.25 -3.51
C ASP A 34 18.41 53.15 -2.47
N ASN A 35 19.09 52.08 -2.92
CA ASN A 35 19.68 51.06 -2.04
C ASN A 35 20.99 51.59 -1.40
N ARG A 36 20.95 52.77 -0.78
CA ARG A 36 22.07 53.27 0.03
C ARG A 36 21.83 52.93 1.49
N CYS A 37 22.26 51.73 1.87
CA CYS A 37 22.50 51.40 3.27
C CYS A 37 23.73 52.17 3.76
N HIS A 38 23.50 53.37 4.27
CA HIS A 38 24.47 54.10 5.08
C HIS A 38 24.75 53.25 6.33
N SER A 39 25.99 52.77 6.45
CA SER A 39 26.43 51.96 7.59
C SER A 39 27.19 52.88 8.54
N ASP A 40 26.46 53.54 9.44
CA ASP A 40 27.06 54.09 10.65
C ASP A 40 26.93 53.07 11.79
N GLU A 41 28.05 52.90 12.46
CA GLU A 41 28.38 51.83 13.38
C GLU A 41 27.72 52.04 14.75
N SER A 42 26.80 51.14 15.11
CA SER A 42 26.53 50.82 16.52
C SER A 42 25.87 49.44 16.64
N THR A 43 26.69 48.45 16.99
CA THR A 43 26.35 47.16 17.60
C THR A 43 24.95 46.59 17.30
N LYS A 44 24.80 45.91 16.16
CA LYS A 44 23.66 45.00 15.98
C LYS A 44 24.01 43.81 15.11
N ASN A 45 24.59 42.81 15.78
CA ASN A 45 24.63 41.42 15.36
C ASN A 45 23.24 40.98 14.88
N ARG A 46 23.02 40.85 13.56
CA ARG A 46 22.01 39.96 12.97
C ARG A 46 22.46 39.50 11.59
N ASN A 47 22.87 38.24 11.54
CA ASN A 47 22.87 37.36 10.37
C ASN A 47 21.74 37.73 9.39
N ARG A 48 22.08 38.36 8.27
CA ARG A 48 21.19 38.52 7.11
C ARG A 48 21.79 37.88 5.86
N SER A 49 22.27 36.66 6.02
CA SER A 49 22.51 35.74 4.92
C SER A 49 21.70 34.48 5.18
N CYS A 50 21.12 33.91 4.13
CA CYS A 50 20.71 32.51 4.06
C CYS A 50 19.31 32.09 4.59
N ALA A 51 18.28 32.94 4.57
CA ALA A 51 16.91 32.46 4.87
C ALA A 51 16.29 31.66 3.70
N THR A 52 16.51 32.09 2.45
CA THR A 52 15.88 31.48 1.25
C THR A 52 16.41 30.05 0.99
N GLY A 53 17.71 29.82 1.16
CA GLY A 53 18.30 28.48 1.03
C GLY A 53 17.89 27.53 2.15
N GLN A 54 17.69 28.04 3.37
CA GLN A 54 17.21 27.25 4.50
C GLN A 54 15.74 26.81 4.32
N VAL A 55 14.88 27.69 3.77
CA VAL A 55 13.49 27.33 3.45
C VAL A 55 13.44 26.29 2.33
N MET A 56 14.31 26.38 1.32
CA MET A 56 14.39 25.37 0.26
C MET A 56 14.79 23.98 0.77
N LEU A 57 15.73 23.89 1.72
CA LEU A 57 16.07 22.59 2.32
C LEU A 57 14.94 22.02 3.16
N LEU A 58 14.23 22.87 3.91
CA LEU A 58 13.08 22.43 4.69
C LEU A 58 12.00 21.84 3.79
N THR A 59 11.68 22.48 2.66
CA THR A 59 10.66 21.97 1.74
C THR A 59 11.10 20.66 1.08
N VAL A 60 12.36 20.53 0.68
CA VAL A 60 12.88 19.28 0.11
C VAL A 60 12.80 18.14 1.13
N VAL A 61 13.20 18.38 2.39
CA VAL A 61 13.09 17.36 3.46
C VAL A 61 11.64 16.95 3.70
N LEU A 62 10.71 17.91 3.72
CA LEU A 62 9.29 17.62 3.87
C LEU A 62 8.72 16.82 2.69
N LEU A 63 9.06 17.19 1.45
CA LEU A 63 8.63 16.50 0.25
C LEU A 63 9.22 15.09 0.18
N SER A 64 10.51 14.93 0.44
CA SER A 64 11.16 13.61 0.49
C SER A 64 10.56 12.75 1.60
N GLY A 65 10.28 13.33 2.78
CA GLY A 65 9.61 12.63 3.87
C GLY A 65 8.22 12.13 3.49
N ALA A 66 7.41 12.97 2.83
CA ALA A 66 6.09 12.59 2.34
C ALA A 66 6.14 11.48 1.27
N VAL A 67 7.07 11.57 0.32
CA VAL A 67 7.29 10.54 -0.71
C VAL A 67 7.75 9.23 -0.09
N LEU A 68 8.68 9.26 0.87
CA LEU A 68 9.14 8.07 1.57
C LEU A 68 8.01 7.41 2.38
N ALA A 69 7.20 8.20 3.10
CA ALA A 69 6.07 7.70 3.88
C ALA A 69 5.02 7.02 2.99
N SER A 70 4.63 7.68 1.90
CA SER A 70 3.66 7.12 0.93
C SER A 70 4.19 5.86 0.23
N THR A 71 5.46 5.87 -0.19
CA THR A 71 6.10 4.72 -0.82
C THR A 71 6.17 3.53 0.15
N SER A 72 6.52 3.76 1.42
CA SER A 72 6.58 2.70 2.43
C SER A 72 5.21 2.04 2.64
N LEU A 73 4.15 2.85 2.72
CA LEU A 73 2.79 2.34 2.84
C LEU A 73 2.37 1.54 1.60
N ALA A 74 2.66 2.06 0.40
CA ALA A 74 2.38 1.38 -0.85
C ALA A 74 3.12 0.04 -0.96
N SER A 75 4.41 0.00 -0.62
CA SER A 75 5.20 -1.23 -0.60
C SER A 75 4.60 -2.28 0.33
N LEU A 76 4.16 -1.88 1.52
CA LEU A 76 3.53 -2.78 2.48
C LEU A 76 2.20 -3.36 1.96
N LEU A 77 1.36 -2.53 1.32
CA LEU A 77 0.11 -3.00 0.70
C LEU A 77 0.36 -3.98 -0.45
N ILE A 78 1.36 -3.71 -1.30
CA ILE A 78 1.74 -4.60 -2.40
C ILE A 78 2.20 -5.96 -1.87
N LEU A 79 2.98 -6.00 -0.78
CA LEU A 79 3.40 -7.26 -0.16
C LEU A 79 2.22 -8.11 0.31
N TYR A 80 1.17 -7.49 0.86
CA TYR A 80 -0.05 -8.21 1.23
C TYR A 80 -0.77 -8.80 0.02
N GLN A 81 -0.86 -8.04 -1.08
CA GLN A 81 -1.47 -8.54 -2.31
C GLN A 81 -0.69 -9.72 -2.89
N LEU A 82 0.65 -9.66 -2.88
CA LEU A 82 1.49 -10.78 -3.31
C LEU A 82 1.22 -12.04 -2.49
N ARG A 83 1.13 -11.91 -1.16
CA ARG A 83 0.84 -13.06 -0.29
C ARG A 83 -0.55 -13.65 -0.53
N GLN A 84 -1.54 -12.80 -0.75
CA GLN A 84 -2.88 -13.28 -1.12
C GLN A 84 -2.86 -13.98 -2.48
N ALA A 85 -2.11 -13.47 -3.46
CA ALA A 85 -1.98 -14.09 -4.77
C ALA A 85 -1.28 -15.46 -4.71
N THR A 86 -0.26 -15.63 -3.86
CA THR A 86 0.39 -16.94 -3.67
C THR A 86 -0.52 -17.94 -2.98
N ASP A 87 -1.29 -17.51 -1.98
CA ASP A 87 -2.29 -18.35 -1.31
C ASP A 87 -3.43 -18.73 -2.28
N ALA A 88 -3.86 -17.81 -3.15
CA ALA A 88 -4.85 -18.09 -4.20
C ALA A 88 -4.33 -19.13 -5.22
N LYS A 89 -3.08 -18.99 -5.67
CA LYS A 89 -2.43 -19.99 -6.55
C LYS A 89 -2.35 -21.36 -5.87
N GLY A 90 -1.97 -21.42 -4.59
CA GLY A 90 -1.96 -22.65 -3.80
C GLY A 90 -3.37 -23.26 -3.68
N SER A 91 -4.38 -22.42 -3.45
CA SER A 91 -5.78 -22.85 -3.41
C SER A 91 -6.24 -23.46 -4.73
N MET A 92 -5.92 -22.85 -5.88
CA MET A 92 -6.28 -23.40 -7.19
C MET A 92 -5.61 -24.75 -7.45
N LYS A 93 -4.33 -24.90 -7.10
CA LYS A 93 -3.64 -26.19 -7.16
C LYS A 93 -4.32 -27.23 -6.28
N ALA A 94 -4.72 -26.86 -5.06
CA ALA A 94 -5.45 -27.73 -4.15
C ALA A 94 -6.84 -28.14 -4.71
N VAL A 95 -7.58 -27.22 -5.34
CA VAL A 95 -8.84 -27.55 -6.01
C VAL A 95 -8.63 -28.57 -7.11
N PHE A 96 -7.69 -28.31 -8.03
CA PHE A 96 -7.43 -29.19 -9.17
C PHE A 96 -6.94 -30.57 -8.73
N ALA A 97 -6.12 -30.62 -7.68
CA ALA A 97 -5.67 -31.86 -7.08
C ALA A 97 -6.84 -32.65 -6.46
N ALA A 98 -7.77 -31.98 -5.76
CA ALA A 98 -8.96 -32.62 -5.20
C ALA A 98 -9.86 -33.20 -6.29
N ASP A 99 -10.06 -32.44 -7.38
CA ASP A 99 -10.86 -32.84 -8.54
C ASP A 99 -10.28 -34.08 -9.23
N ALA A 100 -8.99 -34.03 -9.57
CA ALA A 100 -8.28 -35.17 -10.13
C ALA A 100 -8.27 -36.39 -9.19
N GLY A 101 -8.29 -36.16 -7.87
CA GLY A 101 -8.41 -37.21 -6.86
C GLY A 101 -9.76 -37.93 -6.89
N ILE A 102 -10.86 -37.18 -7.05
CA ILE A 102 -12.20 -37.76 -7.22
C ILE A 102 -12.27 -38.57 -8.51
N GLU A 103 -11.84 -37.99 -9.63
CA GLU A 103 -11.89 -38.66 -10.94
C GLU A 103 -11.05 -39.93 -10.95
N TRP A 104 -9.84 -39.89 -10.36
CA TRP A 104 -9.00 -41.07 -10.21
C TRP A 104 -9.67 -42.16 -9.36
N ALA A 105 -10.34 -41.75 -8.28
CA ALA A 105 -11.05 -42.70 -7.44
C ALA A 105 -12.22 -43.36 -8.18
N PHE A 106 -13.05 -42.58 -8.85
CA PHE A 106 -14.16 -43.10 -9.66
C PHE A 106 -13.69 -44.04 -10.76
N TYR A 107 -12.59 -43.69 -11.43
CA TYR A 107 -11.99 -44.55 -12.44
C TYR A 107 -11.63 -45.92 -11.85
N ASN A 108 -11.03 -45.96 -10.67
CA ASN A 108 -10.62 -47.21 -10.03
C ASN A 108 -11.79 -48.01 -9.46
N GLU A 109 -12.81 -47.36 -8.92
CA GLU A 109 -14.04 -48.04 -8.52
C GLU A 109 -14.68 -48.72 -9.75
N ASN A 110 -14.72 -48.05 -10.90
CA ASN A 110 -15.34 -48.58 -12.12
C ASN A 110 -14.48 -49.61 -12.87
N LYS A 111 -13.14 -49.50 -12.86
CA LYS A 111 -12.23 -50.43 -13.58
C LYS A 111 -11.70 -51.59 -12.73
N LEU A 112 -11.45 -51.37 -11.44
CA LEU A 112 -10.77 -52.32 -10.56
C LEU A 112 -11.70 -52.92 -9.49
N GLY A 113 -13.01 -52.65 -9.58
CA GLY A 113 -14.00 -53.17 -8.62
C GLY A 113 -13.77 -52.68 -7.18
N GLY A 114 -13.12 -51.53 -7.00
CA GLY A 114 -12.93 -50.89 -5.69
C GLY A 114 -11.84 -51.51 -4.79
N ALA A 115 -10.95 -52.35 -5.31
CA ALA A 115 -9.97 -53.11 -4.52
C ALA A 115 -8.69 -52.35 -4.13
N LEU A 116 -8.59 -51.03 -4.36
CA LEU A 116 -7.38 -50.29 -4.00
C LEU A 116 -7.37 -49.89 -2.51
N PRO A 117 -6.19 -49.96 -1.84
CA PRO A 117 -6.05 -49.53 -0.45
C PRO A 117 -6.09 -48.00 -0.34
N TYR A 118 -7.30 -47.45 -0.20
CA TYR A 118 -7.48 -46.11 0.37
C TYR A 118 -7.01 -46.13 1.84
N PRO A 119 -6.32 -45.09 2.35
CA PRO A 119 -6.22 -43.73 1.82
C PRO A 119 -4.89 -43.37 1.11
N ASN A 120 -4.03 -44.34 0.79
CA ASN A 120 -2.59 -44.06 0.58
C ASN A 120 -2.09 -44.12 -0.88
N SER A 121 -2.95 -44.30 -1.87
CA SER A 121 -2.57 -44.29 -3.29
C SER A 121 -3.34 -43.20 -4.04
N GLY A 122 -3.06 -41.92 -3.77
CA GLY A 122 -3.53 -40.85 -4.65
C GLY A 122 -2.75 -40.83 -5.97
N PRO A 123 -3.29 -40.22 -7.04
CA PRO A 123 -2.51 -39.95 -8.25
C PRO A 123 -1.27 -39.10 -7.92
N ASN A 124 -0.12 -39.45 -8.50
CA ASN A 124 1.11 -38.68 -8.30
C ASN A 124 1.04 -37.35 -9.08
N MET A 125 1.16 -36.24 -8.37
CA MET A 125 1.04 -34.88 -8.92
C MET A 125 2.43 -34.28 -9.10
N THR A 126 2.77 -33.80 -10.31
CA THR A 126 4.09 -33.20 -10.63
C THR A 126 4.20 -31.72 -10.27
N ASN A 127 3.14 -31.12 -9.74
CA ASN A 127 2.99 -29.67 -9.51
C ASN A 127 3.11 -29.25 -8.03
N ASP A 128 3.78 -30.07 -7.21
CA ASP A 128 3.92 -29.92 -5.75
C ASP A 128 2.59 -29.88 -4.99
N SER A 129 1.53 -30.47 -5.55
CA SER A 129 0.28 -30.72 -4.84
C SER A 129 0.23 -32.16 -4.35
N LYS A 130 -0.58 -32.41 -3.33
CA LYS A 130 -0.83 -33.74 -2.78
C LYS A 130 -2.32 -34.01 -2.81
N VAL A 131 -2.67 -35.27 -3.01
CA VAL A 131 -4.05 -35.74 -3.00
C VAL A 131 -4.18 -36.83 -1.96
N THR A 132 -5.17 -36.71 -1.09
CA THR A 132 -5.56 -37.74 -0.13
C THR A 132 -6.99 -38.11 -0.38
N ILE A 133 -7.25 -39.40 -0.63
CA ILE A 133 -8.59 -39.90 -0.90
C ILE A 133 -9.01 -40.75 0.29
N THR A 134 -10.18 -40.48 0.85
CA THR A 134 -10.74 -41.20 1.98
C THR A 134 -12.09 -41.80 1.57
N LYS A 135 -12.24 -43.08 1.86
CA LYS A 135 -13.44 -43.89 1.60
C LYS A 135 -13.78 -44.67 2.88
N ASN A 136 -15.06 -44.90 3.15
CA ASN A 136 -15.47 -45.83 4.19
C ASN A 136 -15.32 -47.27 3.68
N ALA A 137 -14.78 -48.19 4.48
CA ALA A 137 -14.60 -49.58 4.05
C ALA A 137 -15.94 -50.32 3.87
N ALA A 138 -16.98 -49.89 4.58
CA ALA A 138 -18.31 -50.51 4.54
C ALA A 138 -19.18 -50.04 3.36
N ASP A 139 -18.97 -48.81 2.90
CA ASP A 139 -19.81 -48.17 1.88
C ASP A 139 -18.96 -47.58 0.75
N PRO A 140 -19.33 -47.80 -0.53
CA PRO A 140 -18.64 -47.19 -1.67
C PRO A 140 -18.67 -45.66 -1.65
N PHE A 141 -19.68 -45.10 -0.98
CA PHE A 141 -19.92 -43.67 -0.84
C PHE A 141 -20.18 -43.33 0.63
N PRO A 142 -19.81 -42.13 1.10
CA PRO A 142 -19.25 -41.02 0.34
C PRO A 142 -17.76 -41.17 0.06
N LEU A 143 -17.36 -40.77 -1.13
CA LEU A 143 -15.95 -40.68 -1.51
C LEU A 143 -15.47 -39.24 -1.32
N LYS A 144 -14.41 -39.05 -0.53
CA LYS A 144 -13.83 -37.74 -0.25
C LYS A 144 -12.43 -37.64 -0.81
N ALA A 145 -12.15 -36.62 -1.61
CA ALA A 145 -10.80 -36.27 -2.04
C ALA A 145 -10.39 -34.92 -1.48
N ILE A 146 -9.19 -34.84 -0.93
CA ILE A 146 -8.58 -33.64 -0.37
C ILE A 146 -7.34 -33.35 -1.19
N GLY A 147 -7.34 -32.22 -1.89
CA GLY A 147 -6.16 -31.68 -2.54
C GLY A 147 -5.48 -30.66 -1.63
N GLN A 148 -4.15 -30.71 -1.57
CA GLN A 148 -3.34 -29.82 -0.74
C GLN A 148 -2.19 -29.23 -1.56
N SER A 149 -1.97 -27.93 -1.44
CA SER A 149 -0.78 -27.28 -1.97
C SER A 149 -0.31 -26.18 -1.03
N GLY A 150 0.93 -26.32 -0.52
CA GLY A 150 1.47 -25.45 0.52
C GLY A 150 0.56 -25.42 1.75
N ARG A 151 0.06 -24.23 2.09
CA ARG A 151 -0.85 -23.98 3.23
C ARG A 151 -2.33 -24.07 2.89
N SER A 152 -2.69 -24.28 1.62
CA SER A 152 -4.08 -24.33 1.19
C SER A 152 -4.52 -25.78 1.00
N ALA A 153 -5.72 -26.10 1.46
CA ALA A 153 -6.36 -27.40 1.28
C ALA A 153 -7.82 -27.20 0.83
N ARG A 154 -8.25 -28.01 -0.13
CA ARG A 154 -9.61 -28.01 -0.68
C ARG A 154 -10.09 -29.44 -0.79
N ALA A 155 -11.38 -29.67 -0.56
CA ALA A 155 -11.93 -31.01 -0.54
C ALA A 155 -13.22 -31.06 -1.35
N PHE A 156 -13.38 -32.15 -2.08
CA PHE A 156 -14.62 -32.51 -2.73
C PHE A 156 -15.11 -33.84 -2.19
N GLN A 157 -16.42 -34.00 -2.19
CA GLN A 157 -17.10 -35.21 -1.74
C GLN A 157 -18.18 -35.58 -2.74
N ALA A 158 -18.17 -36.84 -3.16
CA ALA A 158 -19.25 -37.43 -3.92
C ALA A 158 -20.09 -38.34 -3.02
N SER A 159 -21.41 -38.20 -3.09
CA SER A 159 -22.38 -39.02 -2.38
C SER A 159 -23.51 -39.39 -3.31
N LEU A 160 -24.01 -40.62 -3.22
CA LEU A 160 -25.22 -41.01 -3.91
C LEU A 160 -26.46 -40.47 -3.17
N PRO A 161 -27.52 -40.08 -3.89
CA PRO A 161 -28.81 -39.83 -3.28
C PRO A 161 -29.36 -41.12 -2.64
N PRO A 162 -30.15 -41.02 -1.56
CA PRO A 162 -30.82 -42.19 -0.99
C PRO A 162 -31.73 -42.83 -2.04
N ALA A 163 -31.69 -44.17 -2.13
CA ALA A 163 -32.56 -44.91 -3.03
C ALA A 163 -34.05 -44.69 -2.66
N PRO A 164 -34.96 -44.58 -3.64
CA PRO A 164 -36.39 -44.40 -3.40
C PRO A 164 -37.04 -45.62 -2.74
#